data_AF-S6T4J2-F1
#
_entry.id   AF-S6T4J2-F1
#
_cell.length_a   1.000
_cell.length_b   1.000
_cell.length_c   1.000
_cell.angle_alpha   90.00
_cell.angle_beta   90.00
_cell.angle_gamma   90.00
#
_symmetry.space_group_name_H-M   'P 1'
#
loop_
_entity.id
_entity.type
_entity.pdbx_description
1 polymer ?
#
loop_
_entity_poly.entity_id
_entity_poly.type
_entity_poly.pdbx_seq_one_letter_code
_entity_poly.pdbx_strand_id
1 'polypeptide(L)'
;MHISSRRSGLGLVDLSLGKMGIQRRIALRSQHYLMATQVLQQTDMVMTIPERFARRNDLHYVYLPINDVPSVETHLYWHESTDQDPANRWMREQIIELSQRVIARENSVETV
;
A
#
# COMPACT_ATOMS: atom_id res chain seq x y z
N MET A 1 13.89 2.88 -4.35
CA MET A 1 12.81 3.39 -5.22
C MET A 1 11.67 3.94 -4.37
N HIS A 2 11.02 5.00 -4.84
CA HIS A 2 9.87 5.63 -4.19
C HIS A 2 8.62 5.50 -5.07
N ILE A 3 7.50 5.06 -4.50
CA ILE A 3 6.20 5.01 -5.21
C ILE A 3 5.32 6.14 -4.73
N SER A 4 4.95 7.03 -5.66
CA SER A 4 4.07 8.15 -5.37
C SER A 4 3.44 8.68 -6.65
N SER A 5 2.17 9.06 -6.57
CA SER A 5 1.50 9.84 -7.61
C SER A 5 2.00 11.28 -7.68
N ARG A 6 2.69 11.77 -6.64
CA ARG A 6 3.24 13.13 -6.59
C ARG A 6 4.58 13.19 -7.31
N ARG A 7 4.83 14.26 -8.06
CA ARG A 7 6.10 14.49 -8.79
C ARG A 7 7.29 14.73 -7.86
N SER A 8 7.07 15.31 -6.69
CA SER A 8 8.10 15.64 -5.70
C SER A 8 7.57 15.51 -4.27
N GLY A 9 8.44 15.76 -3.28
CA GLY A 9 8.08 15.76 -1.86
C GLY A 9 8.28 14.43 -1.15
N LEU A 10 8.31 14.47 0.17
CA LEU A 10 8.51 13.31 1.04
C LEU A 10 7.26 12.43 1.09
N GLY A 11 7.43 11.11 1.14
CA GLY A 11 6.34 10.19 1.49
C GLY A 11 6.37 9.81 2.97
N LEU A 12 5.39 9.02 3.41
CA LEU A 12 5.25 8.63 4.82
C LEU A 12 6.52 7.99 5.39
N VAL A 13 7.12 7.05 4.66
CA VAL A 13 8.40 6.42 5.04
C VAL A 13 9.52 7.46 5.19
N ASP A 14 9.59 8.44 4.29
CA ASP A 14 10.62 9.48 4.34
C ASP A 14 10.45 10.40 5.55
N LEU A 15 9.20 10.70 5.91
CA LEU A 15 8.88 11.48 7.10
C LEU A 15 9.25 10.72 8.38
N SER A 16 8.93 9.42 8.47
CA SER A 16 9.29 8.59 9.63
C SER A 16 10.80 8.44 9.79
N LEU A 17 11.53 8.22 8.69
CA LEU A 17 13.01 8.23 8.71
C LEU A 17 13.57 9.60 9.12
N GLY A 18 12.97 10.68 8.63
CA GLY A 18 13.37 12.05 8.96
C GLY A 18 13.26 12.36 10.45
N LYS A 19 12.23 11.84 11.15
CA LYS A 19 12.12 11.94 12.61
C LYS A 19 13.30 11.31 13.36
N MET A 20 13.95 10.32 12.75
CA MET A 20 15.14 9.64 13.28
C MET A 20 16.46 10.29 12.84
N GLY A 21 16.41 11.41 12.09
CA GLY A 21 17.58 12.03 11.48
C GLY A 21 18.17 11.24 10.31
N ILE A 22 17.44 10.25 9.78
CA ILE A 22 17.89 9.39 8.69
C ILE A 22 17.31 9.90 7.37
N GLN A 23 18.17 10.11 6.38
CA GLN A 23 17.76 10.43 5.03
C GLN A 23 18.14 9.28 4.09
N ARG A 24 17.15 8.72 3.39
CA ARG A 24 17.41 7.71 2.34
C ARG A 24 17.67 8.38 0.98
N ARG A 25 18.38 7.67 0.12
CA ARG A 25 18.59 8.06 -1.28
C ARG A 25 17.45 7.54 -2.16
N ILE A 26 16.67 8.45 -2.77
CA ILE A 26 15.66 8.08 -3.76
C ILE A 26 16.30 8.10 -5.15
N ALA A 27 16.79 6.94 -5.60
CA ALA A 27 17.40 6.80 -6.94
C ALA A 27 16.38 6.85 -8.09
N LEU A 28 15.14 6.42 -7.84
CA LEU A 28 14.05 6.41 -8.81
C LEU A 28 12.71 6.65 -8.12
N ARG A 29 11.82 7.40 -8.79
CA ARG A 29 10.42 7.56 -8.43
C ARG A 29 9.52 7.00 -9.54
N SER A 30 8.55 6.16 -9.17
CA SER A 30 7.53 5.64 -10.08
C SER A 30 6.12 5.97 -9.56
N GLN A 31 5.16 6.12 -10.48
CA GLN A 31 3.75 6.29 -10.15
C GLN A 31 3.00 4.94 -10.11
N HIS A 32 3.60 3.87 -10.65
CA HIS A 32 2.94 2.57 -10.79
C HIS A 32 3.82 1.43 -10.29
N TYR A 33 3.22 0.56 -9.48
CA TYR A 33 3.88 -0.61 -8.91
C TYR A 33 4.36 -1.61 -9.96
N LEU A 34 3.63 -1.80 -11.05
CA LEU A 34 3.97 -2.78 -12.09
C LEU A 34 5.31 -2.49 -12.78
N MET A 35 5.58 -1.23 -13.10
CA MET A 35 6.86 -0.83 -13.69
C MET A 35 7.98 -0.88 -12.64
N ALA A 36 7.64 -0.57 -11.39
CA ALA A 36 8.60 -0.59 -10.30
C ALA A 36 9.17 -1.99 -10.05
N THR A 37 8.33 -3.03 -10.07
CA THR A 37 8.77 -4.41 -9.86
C THR A 37 9.71 -4.90 -10.96
N GLN A 38 9.44 -4.54 -12.23
CA GLN A 38 10.33 -4.89 -13.35
C GLN A 38 11.73 -4.28 -13.19
N VAL A 39 11.80 -3.02 -12.74
CA VAL A 39 13.09 -2.35 -12.50
C VAL A 39 13.82 -2.97 -11.30
N LEU A 40 13.10 -3.34 -10.24
CA LEU A 40 13.71 -4.01 -9.08
C LEU A 40 14.35 -5.35 -9.46
N GLN A 41 13.74 -6.12 -10.37
CA GLN A 41 14.29 -7.40 -10.80
C GLN A 41 15.61 -7.27 -11.56
N GLN A 42 15.93 -6.09 -12.09
CA GLN A 42 17.11 -5.83 -12.91
C GLN A 42 18.14 -4.95 -12.20
N THR A 43 17.93 -4.60 -10.92
CA THR A 43 18.79 -3.65 -10.20
C THR A 43 18.90 -4.02 -8.72
N ASP A 44 19.94 -3.56 -8.03
CA ASP A 44 20.09 -3.73 -6.57
C ASP A 44 19.30 -2.69 -5.77
N MET A 45 18.21 -2.18 -6.33
CA MET A 45 17.34 -1.25 -5.63
C MET A 45 16.39 -1.98 -4.68
N VAL A 46 15.94 -1.27 -3.65
CA VAL A 46 14.83 -1.70 -2.79
C VAL A 46 13.66 -0.72 -2.89
N MET A 47 12.45 -1.19 -2.64
CA MET A 47 11.26 -0.35 -2.55
C MET A 47 10.48 -0.62 -1.27
N THR A 48 9.76 0.39 -0.79
CA THR A 48 8.84 0.25 0.33
C THR A 48 7.43 0.04 -0.21
N ILE A 49 6.82 -1.08 0.15
CA ILE A 49 5.50 -1.53 -0.35
C ILE A 49 4.60 -1.98 0.80
N PRO A 50 3.27 -1.93 0.64
CA PRO A 50 2.36 -2.66 1.51
C PRO A 50 2.68 -4.16 1.47
N GLU A 51 2.67 -4.83 2.61
CA GLU A 51 2.97 -6.26 2.71
C GLU A 51 2.10 -7.13 1.80
N ARG A 52 0.79 -6.83 1.75
CA ARG A 52 -0.15 -7.50 0.85
C ARG A 52 0.27 -7.46 -0.63
N PHE A 53 0.96 -6.41 -1.05
CA PHE A 53 1.48 -6.31 -2.42
C PHE A 53 2.66 -7.27 -2.62
N ALA A 54 3.55 -7.39 -1.63
CA ALA A 54 4.67 -8.32 -1.66
C ALA A 54 4.17 -9.76 -1.77
N ARG A 55 3.26 -10.16 -0.85
CA ARG A 55 2.67 -11.52 -0.82
C ARG A 55 1.94 -11.88 -2.12
N ARG A 56 1.11 -10.97 -2.65
CA ARG A 56 0.35 -11.21 -3.89
C ARG A 56 1.24 -11.42 -5.13
N ASN A 57 2.44 -10.83 -5.13
CA ASN A 57 3.37 -10.90 -6.26
C ASN A 57 4.56 -11.83 -5.98
N ASP A 58 4.51 -12.63 -4.91
CA ASP A 58 5.56 -13.55 -4.49
C ASP A 58 6.95 -12.91 -4.43
N LEU A 59 7.01 -11.70 -3.85
CA LEU A 59 8.25 -10.94 -3.72
C LEU A 59 8.92 -11.28 -2.39
N HIS A 60 10.25 -11.37 -2.39
CA HIS A 60 11.02 -11.36 -1.15
C HIS A 60 10.90 -9.99 -0.47
N TYR A 61 10.54 -9.97 0.80
CA TYR A 61 10.43 -8.75 1.59
C TYR A 61 10.90 -8.95 3.03
N VAL A 62 11.24 -7.84 3.67
CA VAL A 62 11.50 -7.76 5.11
C VAL A 62 10.66 -6.66 5.70
N TYR A 63 10.34 -6.75 6.99
CA TYR A 63 9.66 -5.67 7.69
C TYR A 63 10.55 -4.43 7.71
N LEU A 64 9.91 -3.27 7.56
CA LEU A 64 10.61 -2.00 7.67
C LEU A 64 11.18 -1.86 9.09
N PRO A 65 12.46 -1.48 9.25
CA PRO A 65 13.08 -1.29 10.57
C PRO A 65 12.65 0.04 11.21
N ILE A 66 11.41 0.46 11.00
CA ILE A 66 10.80 1.69 11.50
C ILE A 66 9.37 1.41 11.94
N ASN A 67 9.05 1.73 13.19
CA ASN A 67 7.73 1.43 13.78
C ASN A 67 6.70 2.55 13.55
N ASP A 68 7.16 3.72 13.11
CA ASP A 68 6.37 4.97 13.13
C ASP A 68 5.77 5.31 11.74
N VAL A 69 5.49 4.28 10.93
CA VAL A 69 4.85 4.42 9.61
C VAL A 69 3.37 4.07 9.74
N PRO A 70 2.45 5.00 9.44
CA PRO A 70 1.02 4.71 9.51
C PRO A 70 0.62 3.54 8.61
N SER A 71 -0.31 2.73 9.12
CA SER A 71 -0.95 1.68 8.33
C SER A 71 -1.65 2.26 7.10
N VAL A 72 -1.67 1.49 6.02
CA VAL A 72 -2.39 1.88 4.80
C VAL A 72 -3.87 1.56 4.98
N GLU A 73 -4.69 2.60 5.09
CA GLU A 73 -6.14 2.48 5.16
C GLU A 73 -6.77 2.54 3.77
N THR A 74 -7.83 1.76 3.56
CA THR A 74 -8.65 1.81 2.35
C THR A 74 -10.05 2.24 2.72
N HIS A 75 -10.51 3.33 2.10
CA HIS A 75 -11.82 3.93 2.34
C HIS A 75 -12.68 3.81 1.09
N LEU A 76 -13.99 3.57 1.27
CA LEU A 76 -14.97 3.56 0.18
C LEU A 76 -15.79 4.85 0.25
N TYR A 77 -15.82 5.61 -0.84
CA TYR A 77 -16.52 6.89 -0.91
C TYR A 77 -17.68 6.82 -1.91
N TRP A 78 -18.75 7.53 -1.61
CA TRP A 78 -19.88 7.77 -2.49
C TRP A 78 -20.40 9.20 -2.27
N HIS A 79 -21.17 9.70 -3.23
CA HIS A 79 -21.81 11.01 -3.09
C HIS A 79 -23.05 10.89 -2.21
N GLU A 80 -23.32 11.90 -1.38
CA GLU A 80 -24.48 11.91 -0.47
C GLU A 80 -25.81 11.68 -1.22
N SER A 81 -25.94 12.25 -2.43
CA SER A 81 -27.15 12.07 -3.25
C SER A 81 -27.42 10.63 -3.68
N THR A 82 -26.42 9.74 -3.65
CA THR A 82 -26.57 8.33 -4.01
C THR A 82 -26.61 7.44 -2.77
N ASP A 83 -26.67 8.00 -1.57
CA ASP A 83 -26.62 7.21 -0.34
C ASP A 83 -27.80 6.24 -0.20
N GLN A 84 -28.97 6.64 -0.70
CA GLN A 84 -30.19 5.83 -0.69
C GLN A 84 -30.48 5.15 -2.04
N ASP A 85 -29.60 5.27 -3.02
CA ASP A 85 -29.75 4.55 -4.29
C ASP A 85 -29.59 3.03 -4.07
N PRO A 86 -30.59 2.20 -4.42
CA PRO A 86 -30.55 0.77 -4.14
C PRO A 86 -29.38 0.03 -4.81
N ALA A 87 -29.05 0.39 -6.05
CA ALA A 87 -27.97 -0.26 -6.79
C ALA A 87 -26.59 0.09 -6.20
N ASN A 88 -26.39 1.36 -5.84
CA ASN A 88 -25.19 1.83 -5.16
C ASN A 88 -25.02 1.16 -3.79
N ARG A 89 -26.10 1.11 -2.98
CA ARG A 89 -26.10 0.44 -1.68
C ARG A 89 -25.73 -1.04 -1.80
N TRP A 90 -26.38 -1.76 -2.70
CA TRP A 90 -26.09 -3.16 -2.95
C TRP A 90 -24.61 -3.36 -3.31
N MET A 91 -24.06 -2.57 -4.23
CA MET A 91 -22.65 -2.69 -4.63
C MET A 91 -21.70 -2.38 -3.47
N ARG A 92 -21.99 -1.34 -2.66
CA ARG A 92 -21.18 -1.01 -1.47
C ARG A 92 -21.16 -2.18 -0.49
N GLU A 93 -22.31 -2.77 -0.20
CA GLU A 93 -22.43 -3.92 0.68
C GLU A 93 -21.60 -5.11 0.18
N GLN A 94 -21.65 -5.41 -1.13
CA GLN A 94 -20.83 -6.46 -1.74
C GLN A 94 -19.33 -6.20 -1.61
N ILE A 95 -18.88 -4.96 -1.86
CA ILE A 95 -17.46 -4.59 -1.73
C ILE A 95 -16.99 -4.72 -0.27
N ILE A 96 -17.81 -4.26 0.68
CA ILE A 96 -17.50 -4.34 2.12
C ILE A 96 -17.39 -5.79 2.56
N GLU A 97 -18.37 -6.62 2.21
CA GLU A 97 -18.40 -8.03 2.58
C GLU A 97 -17.18 -8.78 2.00
N LEU A 98 -16.87 -8.58 0.72
CA LEU A 98 -15.69 -9.18 0.10
C LEU A 98 -14.39 -8.71 0.76
N SER A 99 -14.29 -7.43 1.10
CA SER A 99 -13.11 -6.87 1.76
C SER A 99 -12.90 -7.49 3.15
N GLN A 100 -13.97 -7.65 3.93
CA GLN A 100 -13.93 -8.32 5.24
C GLN A 100 -13.47 -9.77 5.12
N ARG A 101 -13.97 -10.51 4.11
CA ARG A 101 -13.56 -11.90 3.85
C ARG A 101 -12.07 -12.00 3.50
N VAL A 102 -11.56 -11.08 2.68
CA VAL A 102 -10.13 -11.03 2.32
C VAL A 102 -9.28 -10.80 3.56
N ILE A 103 -9.65 -9.82 4.40
CA ILE A 103 -8.92 -9.51 5.64
C ILE A 103 -8.94 -10.71 6.61
N ALA A 104 -10.09 -11.37 6.80
CA ALA A 104 -10.20 -12.53 7.67
C ALA A 104 -9.29 -13.70 7.21
N ARG A 105 -9.18 -13.90 5.88
CA ARG A 105 -8.28 -14.90 5.30
C ARG A 105 -6.82 -14.53 5.52
N GLU A 106 -6.44 -13.27 5.32
CA GLU A 106 -5.07 -12.80 5.52
C GLU A 106 -4.62 -12.96 6.99
N ASN A 107 -5.47 -12.64 7.96
CA ASN A 107 -5.18 -12.81 9.40
C ASN A 107 -5.03 -14.29 9.81
N SER A 108 -5.78 -15.19 9.17
CA SER A 108 -5.71 -16.64 9.46
C SER A 108 -4.40 -17.27 9.00
N VAL A 109 -3.76 -16.69 7.97
CA VAL A 109 -2.47 -17.15 7.44
C VAL A 109 -1.29 -16.68 8.30
N GLU A 110 -1.46 -15.63 9.11
CA GLU A 110 -0.43 -15.14 10.04
C GLU A 110 -0.37 -15.90 11.38
N THR A 111 -1.32 -16.81 11.62
CA THR A 111 -1.39 -17.60 12.88
C THR A 111 -0.74 -18.99 12.75
N VAL A 112 -0.14 -19.32 11.60
CA VAL A 112 0.57 -20.59 11.33
C VAL A 112 2.03 -20.31 11.01
#